data_AF-A0A2V5KE29-F1
#
_entry.id   AF-A0A2V5KE29-F1
#
_cell.length_a   1.000
_cell.length_b   1.000
_cell.length_c   1.000
_cell.angle_alpha   90.00
_cell.angle_beta   90.00
_cell.angle_gamma   90.00
#
_symmetry.space_group_name_H-M   'P 1'
#
loop_
_entity.id
_entity.type
_entity.pdbx_description
1 polymer ?
#
loop_
_entity_poly.entity_id
_entity_poly.type
_entity_poly.pdbx_seq_one_letter_code
_entity_poly.pdbx_strand_id
1 'polypeptide(L)'
;MIETLLRDLRQPEYIHVLINPLPTYGLAMGWVGLIIAFFLKSRRAQIATLIIVLICAASAWPVYEYGEQAENPVISMADRDGQAWLAEHKDRAEDLIYFFYALALLSAVAIALPIKWPKSSTPLAIAVILFGVATLGMGGYIAYAGGKIRHREFRNEPPPKKSTTEEQR
;
A
#
# COMPACT_ATOMS: atom_id res chain seq x y z
N MET A 1 17.54 -25.34 -2.43
CA MET A 1 17.56 -23.87 -2.59
C MET A 1 16.57 -23.40 -3.65
N ILE A 2 16.72 -23.78 -4.93
CA ILE A 2 15.77 -23.40 -5.99
C ILE A 2 14.37 -23.98 -5.73
N GLU A 3 14.27 -25.26 -5.35
CA GLU A 3 12.98 -25.87 -5.02
C GLU A 3 12.28 -25.24 -3.82
N THR A 4 13.06 -24.88 -2.78
CA THR A 4 12.56 -24.15 -1.61
C THR A 4 12.00 -22.80 -2.01
N LEU A 5 12.74 -22.01 -2.79
CA LEU A 5 12.30 -20.72 -3.30
C LEU A 5 11.02 -20.85 -4.16
N LEU A 6 10.96 -21.85 -5.04
CA LEU A 6 9.77 -22.10 -5.86
C LEU A 6 8.55 -22.50 -5.04
N ARG A 7 8.75 -23.19 -3.91
CA ARG A 7 7.68 -23.52 -2.96
C ARG A 7 7.20 -22.26 -2.24
N ASP A 8 8.10 -21.42 -1.74
CA ASP A 8 7.76 -20.20 -1.01
C ASP A 8 7.01 -19.21 -1.92
N LEU A 9 7.39 -19.11 -3.20
CA LEU A 9 6.66 -18.31 -4.20
C LEU A 9 5.23 -18.80 -4.48
N ARG A 10 4.82 -19.97 -3.98
CA ARG A 10 3.44 -20.48 -4.04
C ARG A 10 2.65 -20.21 -2.76
N GLN A 11 3.30 -19.70 -1.71
CA GLN A 11 2.66 -19.39 -0.44
C GLN A 11 2.13 -17.95 -0.45
N PRO A 12 0.82 -17.73 -0.24
CA PRO A 12 0.23 -16.39 -0.21
C PRO A 12 0.87 -15.48 0.83
N GLU A 13 1.17 -15.98 2.03
CA GLU A 13 1.79 -15.22 3.10
C GLU A 13 3.20 -14.72 2.73
N TYR A 14 3.96 -15.53 1.99
CA TYR A 14 5.27 -15.13 1.51
C TYR A 14 5.15 -14.06 0.43
N ILE A 15 4.27 -14.25 -0.55
CA ILE A 15 4.05 -13.26 -1.61
C ILE A 15 3.54 -11.95 -1.02
N HIS A 16 2.53 -11.98 -0.14
CA HIS A 16 2.03 -10.80 0.55
C HIS A 16 3.17 -10.00 1.18
N VAL A 17 3.99 -10.63 2.03
CA VAL A 17 5.11 -9.95 2.69
C VAL A 17 6.15 -9.44 1.69
N LEU A 18 6.42 -10.18 0.60
CA LEU A 18 7.38 -9.79 -0.42
C LEU A 18 6.97 -8.50 -1.16
N ILE A 19 5.68 -8.35 -1.48
CA ILE A 19 5.18 -7.21 -2.25
C ILE A 19 4.54 -6.09 -1.40
N ASN A 20 4.24 -6.34 -0.11
CA ASN A 20 3.71 -5.35 0.83
C ASN A 20 4.60 -4.08 1.02
N PRO A 21 5.93 -4.13 0.83
CA PRO A 21 6.77 -2.94 0.70
C PRO A 21 6.39 -1.98 -0.43
N LEU A 22 5.72 -2.44 -1.48
CA LEU A 22 5.46 -1.62 -2.67
C LEU A 22 4.46 -0.48 -2.41
N PRO A 23 3.27 -0.71 -1.82
CA PRO A 23 2.31 0.38 -1.55
C PRO A 23 2.81 1.38 -0.49
N THR A 24 3.86 1.05 0.26
CA THR A 24 4.43 1.90 1.32
C THR A 24 5.78 2.49 0.90
N TYR A 25 6.86 1.70 0.98
CA TYR A 25 8.22 2.15 0.67
C TYR A 25 8.40 2.47 -0.82
N GLY A 26 7.92 1.61 -1.71
CA GLY A 26 7.98 1.86 -3.16
C GLY A 26 7.24 3.15 -3.54
N LEU A 27 6.03 3.31 -3.01
CA LEU A 27 5.23 4.51 -3.19
C LEU A 27 5.95 5.77 -2.64
N ALA A 28 6.55 5.67 -1.46
CA ALA A 28 7.28 6.78 -0.85
C ALA A 28 8.46 7.22 -1.72
N MET A 29 9.23 6.26 -2.25
CA MET A 29 10.35 6.56 -3.14
C MET A 29 9.89 7.18 -4.47
N GLY A 30 8.81 6.65 -5.07
CA GLY A 30 8.20 7.23 -6.27
C GLY A 30 7.69 8.66 -6.03
N TRP A 31 7.05 8.90 -4.88
CA TRP A 31 6.52 10.20 -4.48
C TRP A 31 7.62 11.24 -4.23
N VAL A 32 8.68 10.88 -3.50
CA VAL A 32 9.87 11.75 -3.32
C VAL A 32 10.50 12.07 -4.67
N GLY A 33 10.65 11.07 -5.53
CA GLY A 33 11.13 11.26 -6.89
C GLY A 33 10.27 12.25 -7.69
N LEU A 34 8.95 12.15 -7.59
CA LEU A 34 8.01 13.04 -8.27
C LEU A 34 8.15 14.49 -7.79
N ILE A 35 8.32 14.71 -6.48
CA ILE A 35 8.58 16.05 -5.92
C ILE A 35 9.87 16.63 -6.51
N ILE A 36 10.95 15.87 -6.50
CA ILE A 36 12.23 16.30 -7.06
C ILE A 36 12.07 16.64 -8.54
N ALA A 37 11.45 15.76 -9.32
CA ALA A 37 11.22 15.96 -10.73
C ALA A 37 10.31 17.16 -11.04
N PHE A 38 9.34 17.44 -10.15
CA PHE A 38 8.47 18.61 -10.22
C PHE A 38 9.26 19.90 -10.06
N PHE A 39 10.08 20.03 -9.01
CA PHE A 39 10.89 21.22 -8.77
C PHE A 39 12.02 21.40 -9.80
N LEU A 40 12.59 20.31 -10.30
CA LEU A 40 13.55 20.34 -11.42
C LEU A 40 12.90 20.66 -12.76
N LYS A 41 11.57 20.75 -12.84
CA LYS A 41 10.79 21.00 -14.07
C LYS A 41 11.12 20.01 -15.20
N SER A 42 11.55 18.80 -14.87
CA SER A 42 11.93 17.77 -15.84
C SER A 42 10.75 16.86 -16.16
N ARG A 43 10.14 17.05 -17.33
CA ARG A 43 8.97 16.25 -17.72
C ARG A 43 9.30 14.75 -17.85
N ARG A 44 10.49 14.41 -18.34
CA ARG A 44 10.94 13.01 -18.44
C ARG A 44 11.06 12.36 -17.06
N ALA A 45 11.66 13.07 -16.10
CA ALA A 45 11.75 12.59 -14.73
C ALA A 45 10.37 12.45 -14.09
N GLN A 46 9.46 13.42 -14.30
CA GLN A 46 8.09 13.34 -13.78
C GLN A 46 7.35 12.11 -14.30
N ILE A 47 7.48 11.80 -15.61
CA ILE A 47 6.86 10.61 -16.19
C ILE A 47 7.43 9.34 -15.55
N ALA A 48 8.76 9.24 -15.41
CA ALA A 48 9.39 8.07 -14.79
C ALA A 48 8.89 7.86 -13.35
N THR A 49 8.81 8.92 -12.55
CA THR A 49 8.37 8.84 -11.16
C THR A 49 6.86 8.62 -11.04
N LEU A 50 6.04 9.18 -11.95
CA LEU A 50 4.60 8.88 -12.02
C LEU A 50 4.34 7.41 -12.34
N ILE A 51 5.17 6.79 -13.20
CA ILE A 51 5.07 5.34 -13.49
C ILE A 51 5.37 4.52 -12.24
N ILE A 52 6.39 4.91 -11.45
CA ILE A 52 6.71 4.23 -10.18
C ILE A 52 5.55 4.38 -9.19
N VAL A 53 5.00 5.59 -9.02
CA VAL A 53 3.82 5.84 -8.18
C VAL A 53 2.63 4.98 -8.63
N LEU A 54 2.36 4.93 -9.95
CA LEU A 54 1.29 4.12 -10.53
C LEU A 54 1.47 2.64 -10.20
N ILE A 55 2.65 2.06 -10.44
CA ILE A 55 2.93 0.63 -10.17
C ILE A 55 2.78 0.34 -8.67
N CYS A 56 3.34 1.19 -7.81
CA CYS A 56 3.30 0.99 -6.37
C CYS A 56 1.87 1.13 -5.81
N ALA A 57 1.09 2.11 -6.27
CA ALA A 57 -0.30 2.25 -5.88
C ALA A 57 -1.16 1.09 -6.40
N ALA A 58 -0.98 0.69 -7.66
CA ALA A 58 -1.70 -0.45 -8.25
C ALA A 58 -1.37 -1.78 -7.55
N SER A 59 -0.16 -1.93 -7.02
CA SER A 59 0.24 -3.13 -6.27
C SER A 59 -0.55 -3.34 -4.97
N ALA A 60 -1.31 -2.35 -4.49
CA ALA A 60 -2.19 -2.53 -3.34
C ALA A 60 -3.23 -3.65 -3.56
N TRP A 61 -3.70 -3.86 -4.79
CA TRP A 61 -4.63 -4.97 -5.09
C TRP A 61 -3.99 -6.34 -4.83
N PRO A 62 -2.89 -6.75 -5.50
CA PRO A 62 -2.30 -8.06 -5.23
C PRO A 62 -1.83 -8.19 -3.79
N VAL A 63 -1.32 -7.12 -3.15
CA VAL A 63 -0.97 -7.15 -1.72
C VAL A 63 -2.19 -7.54 -0.87
N TYR A 64 -3.33 -6.89 -1.07
CA TYR A 64 -4.56 -7.17 -0.34
C TYR A 64 -5.05 -8.60 -0.57
N GLU A 65 -5.12 -9.04 -1.83
CA GLU A 65 -5.60 -10.37 -2.22
C GLU A 65 -4.75 -11.49 -1.60
N TYR A 66 -3.42 -11.40 -1.68
CA TYR A 66 -2.54 -12.37 -1.02
C TYR A 66 -2.62 -12.28 0.51
N GLY A 67 -2.95 -11.10 1.05
CA GLY A 67 -3.20 -10.91 2.48
C GLY A 67 -4.43 -11.68 2.97
N GLU A 68 -5.54 -11.60 2.23
CA GLU A 68 -6.76 -12.37 2.52
C GLU A 68 -6.50 -13.89 2.47
N GLN A 69 -5.80 -14.36 1.43
CA GLN A 69 -5.45 -15.77 1.30
C GLN A 69 -4.52 -16.26 2.42
N ALA A 70 -3.67 -15.37 2.95
CA ALA A 70 -2.74 -15.65 4.04
C ALA A 70 -3.37 -15.61 5.44
N GLU A 71 -4.60 -15.12 5.58
CA GLU A 71 -5.22 -14.83 6.88
C GLU A 71 -5.27 -16.06 7.80
N ASN A 72 -5.89 -17.16 7.34
CA ASN A 72 -6.06 -18.38 8.15
C ASN A 72 -4.72 -18.98 8.62
N PRO A 73 -3.72 -19.18 7.73
CA PRO A 73 -2.38 -19.57 8.16
C PRO A 73 -1.81 -18.65 9.24
N VAL A 74 -1.89 -17.33 9.06
CA VAL A 74 -1.32 -16.35 10.01
C VAL A 74 -2.05 -16.36 11.35
N ILE A 75 -3.38 -16.45 11.36
CA ILE A 75 -4.21 -16.56 12.58
C ILE A 75 -3.78 -17.77 13.41
N SER A 76 -3.54 -18.92 12.78
CA SER A 76 -3.19 -20.18 13.46
C SER A 76 -1.87 -20.11 14.24
N MET A 77 -0.98 -19.18 13.88
CA MET A 77 0.32 -18.97 14.49
C MET A 77 0.38 -17.77 15.43
N ALA A 78 -0.60 -16.87 15.37
CA ALA A 78 -0.65 -15.64 16.16
C ALA A 78 -1.21 -15.87 17.57
N ASP A 79 -0.75 -15.09 18.53
CA ASP A 79 -1.39 -15.01 19.84
C ASP A 79 -2.67 -14.16 19.78
N ARG A 80 -3.46 -14.14 20.87
CA ARG A 80 -4.75 -13.42 20.89
C ARG A 80 -4.61 -11.95 20.46
N ASP A 81 -3.63 -11.24 21.01
CA ASP A 81 -3.40 -9.84 20.65
C ASP A 81 -2.95 -9.69 19.19
N GLY A 82 -2.12 -10.61 18.68
CA GLY A 82 -1.71 -10.64 17.28
C GLY A 82 -2.87 -10.89 16.32
N GLN A 83 -3.83 -11.74 16.70
CA GLN A 83 -5.07 -11.95 15.93
C GLN A 83 -5.92 -10.67 15.90
N ALA A 84 -6.04 -9.97 17.02
CA ALA A 84 -6.76 -8.69 17.07
C ALA A 84 -6.08 -7.60 16.22
N TRP A 85 -4.74 -7.50 16.26
CA TRP A 85 -3.99 -6.60 15.39
C TRP A 85 -4.06 -6.97 13.90
N LEU A 86 -4.14 -8.26 13.58
CA LEU A 86 -4.34 -8.74 12.20
C LEU A 86 -5.72 -8.32 11.70
N ALA A 87 -6.77 -8.50 12.51
CA ALA A 87 -8.10 -8.07 12.13
C ALA A 87 -8.16 -6.56 11.91
N GLU A 88 -7.57 -5.76 12.80
CA GLU A 88 -7.47 -4.31 12.63
C GLU A 88 -6.69 -3.92 11.35
N HIS A 89 -5.59 -4.62 11.05
CA HIS A 89 -4.82 -4.40 9.82
C HIS A 89 -5.67 -4.67 8.57
N LYS A 90 -6.45 -5.77 8.59
CA LYS A 90 -7.37 -6.14 7.51
C LYS A 90 -8.48 -5.12 7.34
N ASP A 91 -9.19 -4.76 8.42
CA ASP A 91 -10.30 -3.80 8.39
C ASP A 91 -9.82 -2.45 7.82
N ARG A 92 -8.66 -1.95 8.27
CA ARG A 92 -8.04 -0.74 7.70
C ARG A 92 -7.70 -0.88 6.22
N ALA A 93 -7.21 -2.05 5.80
CA ALA A 93 -6.85 -2.28 4.42
C ALA A 93 -8.09 -2.27 3.53
N GLU A 94 -9.17 -2.95 3.94
CA GLU A 94 -10.45 -2.99 3.24
C GLU A 94 -11.06 -1.58 3.08
N ASP A 95 -11.08 -0.79 4.15
CA ASP A 95 -11.63 0.56 4.13
C ASP A 95 -10.84 1.52 3.23
N LEU A 96 -9.52 1.39 3.22
CA LEU A 96 -8.63 2.41 2.64
C LEU A 96 -8.04 2.02 1.27
N ILE A 97 -8.20 0.78 0.80
CA ILE A 97 -7.62 0.31 -0.47
C ILE A 97 -8.06 1.16 -1.67
N TYR A 98 -9.28 1.68 -1.66
CA TYR A 98 -9.81 2.49 -2.76
C TYR A 98 -9.03 3.80 -2.98
N PHE A 99 -8.35 4.33 -1.96
CA PHE A 99 -7.48 5.50 -2.10
C PHE A 99 -6.23 5.17 -2.94
N PHE A 100 -5.71 3.95 -2.84
CA PHE A 100 -4.62 3.49 -3.70
C PHE A 100 -5.09 3.35 -5.15
N TYR A 101 -6.29 2.83 -5.39
CA TYR A 101 -6.87 2.74 -6.74
C TYR A 101 -7.10 4.12 -7.35
N ALA A 102 -7.62 5.06 -6.57
CA ALA A 102 -7.79 6.45 -7.01
C ALA A 102 -6.43 7.09 -7.34
N LEU A 103 -5.37 6.82 -6.56
CA LEU A 103 -4.03 7.36 -6.80
C LEU A 103 -3.40 6.76 -8.05
N ALA A 104 -3.59 5.45 -8.26
CA ALA A 104 -3.18 4.76 -9.48
C ALA A 104 -3.86 5.39 -10.71
N LEU A 105 -5.18 5.54 -10.68
CA LEU A 105 -5.93 6.18 -11.76
C LEU A 105 -5.45 7.63 -12.01
N LEU A 106 -5.33 8.42 -10.96
CA LEU A 106 -4.85 9.81 -11.05
C LEU A 106 -3.44 9.88 -11.65
N SER A 107 -2.55 8.95 -11.29
CA SER A 107 -1.20 8.87 -11.85
C SER A 107 -1.21 8.50 -13.32
N ALA A 108 -2.06 7.56 -13.74
CA ALA A 108 -2.25 7.22 -15.15
C ALA A 108 -2.79 8.42 -15.95
N VAL A 109 -3.75 9.16 -15.39
CA VAL A 109 -4.27 10.41 -15.99
C VAL A 109 -3.17 11.47 -16.08
N ALA A 110 -2.35 11.64 -15.04
CA ALA A 110 -1.21 12.57 -15.04
C ALA A 110 -0.15 12.24 -16.10
N ILE A 111 0.01 10.97 -16.46
CA ILE A 111 0.89 10.53 -17.56
C ILE A 111 0.24 10.83 -18.92
N ALA A 112 -1.00 10.37 -19.12
CA ALA A 112 -1.64 10.33 -20.43
C ALA A 112 -2.26 11.67 -20.86
N LEU A 113 -2.96 12.37 -19.95
CA LEU A 113 -3.74 13.57 -20.30
C LEU A 113 -2.88 14.70 -20.89
N PRO A 114 -1.66 14.99 -20.38
CA PRO A 114 -0.89 16.09 -20.91
C PRO A 114 -0.20 15.78 -22.26
N ILE A 115 -0.34 14.57 -22.81
CA ILE A 115 0.06 14.27 -24.20
C ILE A 115 -0.80 15.08 -25.17
N LYS A 116 -2.12 15.14 -24.92
CA LYS A 116 -3.06 15.91 -25.74
C LYS A 116 -3.21 17.35 -25.23
N TRP A 117 -3.12 17.55 -23.91
CA TRP A 117 -3.34 18.86 -23.28
C TRP A 117 -2.17 19.26 -22.37
N PRO A 118 -1.03 19.75 -22.91
CA PRO A 118 0.20 19.97 -22.13
C PRO A 118 0.05 20.85 -20.90
N LYS A 119 -0.88 21.82 -20.92
CA LYS A 119 -1.18 22.71 -19.79
C LYS A 119 -1.74 21.98 -18.56
N SER A 120 -2.25 20.74 -18.69
CA SER A 120 -2.73 19.95 -17.56
C SER A 120 -1.62 19.30 -16.72
N SER A 121 -0.37 19.28 -17.21
CA SER A 121 0.75 18.59 -16.54
C SER A 121 0.97 19.05 -15.11
N THR A 122 1.06 20.37 -14.89
CA THR A 122 1.34 20.96 -13.58
C THR A 122 0.23 20.70 -12.57
N PRO A 123 -1.06 21.03 -12.85
CA PRO A 123 -2.12 20.78 -11.88
C PRO A 123 -2.28 19.28 -11.56
N LEU A 124 -2.10 18.38 -12.53
CA LEU A 124 -2.16 16.95 -12.28
C LEU A 124 -0.98 16.45 -11.44
N ALA A 125 0.24 16.92 -11.68
CA ALA A 125 1.39 16.58 -10.84
C ALA A 125 1.20 17.04 -9.40
N ILE A 126 0.68 18.27 -9.19
CA ILE A 126 0.34 18.77 -7.86
C ILE A 126 -0.74 17.91 -7.20
N ALA A 127 -1.78 17.53 -7.95
CA ALA A 127 -2.84 16.65 -7.43
C ALA A 127 -2.28 15.29 -6.99
N VAL A 128 -1.40 14.67 -7.79
CA VAL A 128 -0.74 13.40 -7.41
C VAL A 128 0.15 13.58 -6.18
N ILE A 129 0.90 14.69 -6.06
CA ILE A 129 1.74 14.95 -4.88
C ILE A 129 0.88 15.10 -3.62
N LEU A 130 -0.18 15.91 -3.66
CA LEU A 130 -1.05 16.13 -2.51
C LEU A 130 -1.84 14.88 -2.13
N PHE A 131 -2.37 14.15 -3.12
CA PHE A 131 -3.10 12.92 -2.85
C PHE A 131 -2.16 11.80 -2.39
N GLY A 132 -0.97 11.72 -2.98
CA GLY A 132 0.06 10.73 -2.65
C GLY A 132 0.53 10.81 -1.20
N VAL A 133 0.67 12.00 -0.61
CA VAL A 133 1.00 12.11 0.83
C VAL A 133 -0.13 11.60 1.73
N ALA A 134 -1.39 11.83 1.35
CA ALA A 134 -2.53 11.28 2.09
C ALA A 134 -2.55 9.74 2.00
N THR A 135 -2.38 9.18 0.79
CA THR A 135 -2.31 7.73 0.57
C THR A 135 -1.12 7.09 1.31
N LEU A 136 0.03 7.76 1.37
CA LEU A 136 1.17 7.31 2.18
C LEU A 136 0.86 7.28 3.68
N GLY A 137 0.16 8.30 4.18
CA GLY A 137 -0.33 8.32 5.56
C GLY A 137 -1.27 7.15 5.85
N MET A 138 -2.21 6.86 4.95
CA MET A 138 -3.11 5.71 5.03
C MET A 138 -2.35 4.37 5.00
N GLY A 139 -1.39 4.23 4.08
CA GLY A 139 -0.51 3.05 4.02
C GLY A 139 0.30 2.85 5.29
N GLY A 140 0.84 3.93 5.86
CA GLY A 140 1.50 3.90 7.16
C GLY A 140 0.55 3.49 8.30
N TYR A 141 -0.70 3.97 8.29
CA TYR A 141 -1.72 3.62 9.27
C TYR A 141 -2.12 2.14 9.19
N ILE A 142 -2.24 1.58 7.98
CA ILE A 142 -2.45 0.14 7.76
C ILE A 142 -1.24 -0.66 8.26
N ALA A 143 -0.03 -0.26 7.86
CA ALA A 143 1.22 -0.94 8.22
C ALA A 143 1.53 -0.87 9.72
N TYR A 144 1.07 0.18 10.42
CA TYR A 144 1.22 0.31 11.87
C TYR A 144 0.55 -0.83 12.64
N ALA A 145 -0.65 -1.24 12.22
CA ALA A 145 -1.32 -2.42 12.77
C ALA A 145 -0.61 -3.70 12.31
N GLY A 146 -0.24 -3.78 11.02
CA GLY A 146 0.47 -4.93 10.44
C GLY A 146 1.77 -5.29 11.18
N GLY A 147 2.56 -4.29 11.57
CA GLY A 147 3.77 -4.49 12.35
C GLY A 147 3.52 -5.20 13.69
N LYS A 148 2.37 -4.99 14.34
CA LYS A 148 2.06 -5.57 15.65
C LYS A 148 1.56 -7.01 15.61
N ILE A 149 1.28 -7.56 14.42
CA ILE A 149 0.78 -8.93 14.26
C ILE A 149 1.80 -9.92 14.83
N ARG A 150 3.07 -9.80 14.43
CA ARG A 150 4.15 -10.73 14.83
C ARG A 150 5.28 -10.09 15.65
N HIS A 151 5.32 -8.76 15.79
CA HIS A 151 6.30 -8.05 16.61
C HIS A 151 5.68 -7.61 17.93
N ARG A 152 5.82 -8.46 18.96
CA ARG A 152 5.33 -8.16 20.32
C ARG A 152 6.00 -6.92 20.91
N GLU A 153 7.25 -6.68 20.54
CA GLU A 153 8.03 -5.50 20.89
C GLU A 153 7.42 -4.17 20.40
N PHE A 154 6.47 -4.19 19.44
CA PHE A 154 5.78 -2.99 18.96
C PHE A 154 4.44 -2.74 19.67
N ARG A 155 3.99 -3.64 20.54
CA ARG A 155 2.69 -3.56 21.23
C ARG A 155 2.79 -2.74 22.51
N ASN A 156 3.00 -1.44 22.37
CA ASN A 156 3.02 -0.50 23.49
C ASN A 156 1.62 -0.12 24.00
N GLU A 157 0.57 -0.57 23.30
CA GLU A 157 -0.83 -0.35 23.60
C GLU A 157 -1.63 -1.63 23.27
N PRO A 158 -2.78 -1.86 23.94
CA PRO A 158 -3.66 -2.98 23.60
C PRO A 158 -4.24 -2.81 22.19
N PRO A 159 -4.58 -3.90 21.49
CA PRO A 159 -5.26 -3.82 20.21
C PRO A 159 -6.61 -3.09 20.34
N PRO A 160 -7.06 -2.39 19.28
CA PRO A 160 -8.37 -1.78 19.26
C PRO A 160 -9.46 -2.80 19.58
N LYS A 161 -10.44 -2.40 20.40
CA LYS A 161 -11.59 -3.24 20.68
C LYS A 161 -12.47 -3.25 19.42
N LYS A 162 -12.70 -4.43 18.83
CA LYS A 162 -13.72 -4.56 17.78
C LYS A 162 -15.06 -4.07 18.32
N SER A 163 -15.75 -3.24 17.55
CA SER A 163 -17.13 -2.88 17.87
C SER A 163 -18.00 -4.14 17.74
N THR A 164 -18.87 -4.39 18.72
CA THR A 164 -19.76 -5.58 18.79
C THR A 164 -20.73 -5.73 17.61
N THR A 165 -20.71 -4.83 16.63
CA THR A 165 -21.61 -4.81 15.47
C THR A 165 -21.16 -5.76 14.35
N GLU A 166 -19.87 -6.09 14.27
CA GLU A 166 -19.34 -7.00 13.23
C GLU A 166 -19.43 -8.48 13.58
N GLU A 167 -19.61 -8.84 14.86
CA GLU A 167 -19.70 -10.23 15.32
C GLU A 167 -21.00 -10.95 14.84
N GLN A 168 -21.85 -10.25 14.07
CA GLN A 168 -23.14 -10.73 13.57
C GLN A 168 -23.26 -10.76 12.02
N ARG A 169 -22.19 -10.48 11.27
CA ARG A 169 -22.13 -10.67 9.81
C ARG A 169 -21.29 -11.87 9.44
#